data_AF-A7ERG2-F1
#
_entry.id   AF-A7ERG2-F1
#
_cell.length_a   1.000
_cell.length_b   1.000
_cell.length_c   1.000
_cell.angle_alpha   90.00
_cell.angle_beta   90.00
_cell.angle_gamma   90.00
#
_symmetry.space_group_name_H-M   'P 1'
#
loop_
_entity.id
_entity.type
_entity.pdbx_description
1 polymer ?
#
loop_
_entity_poly.entity_id
_entity_poly.type
_entity_poly.pdbx_seq_one_letter_code
_entity_poly.pdbx_strand_id
1 'polypeptide(L)'
;MADFSTSSATEERVIRMSSRKHEAPSDDVVEPSAKRERKNAPYIHPYFELQMEEFGSFMDESREGITAESKRLCDTLRNSPQLPPENTLFSDDKFLQKTLSNTRRANKSRVVRDIAQPIVPSAEILACLGADHLNILLETTNECWINSHTFIYPSGSRSGLRPQPDFSLGFKRSAFS
;
A
#
# COMPACT_ATOMS: atom_id res chain seq x y z
N MET A 1 -69.90 40.55 -22.31
CA MET A 1 -70.99 39.61 -22.62
C MET A 1 -70.35 38.39 -23.28
N ALA A 2 -70.60 37.22 -22.69
CA ALA A 2 -70.27 35.86 -23.14
C ALA A 2 -68.80 35.37 -23.13
N ASP A 3 -68.52 34.56 -22.12
CA ASP A 3 -67.57 33.43 -22.13
C ASP A 3 -68.06 32.30 -23.06
N PHE A 4 -67.15 31.52 -23.66
CA PHE A 4 -66.95 30.08 -23.38
C PHE A 4 -65.94 29.40 -24.35
N SER A 5 -64.99 28.69 -23.75
CA SER A 5 -64.23 27.48 -24.15
C SER A 5 -64.20 26.96 -25.61
N THR A 6 -63.01 26.49 -26.05
CA THR A 6 -62.64 25.04 -26.01
C THR A 6 -61.18 24.78 -26.48
N SER A 7 -60.36 24.29 -25.53
CA SER A 7 -59.41 23.15 -25.51
C SER A 7 -58.55 22.69 -26.71
N SER A 8 -57.34 22.22 -26.34
CA SER A 8 -56.49 21.16 -26.93
C SER A 8 -55.29 21.65 -27.78
N ALA A 9 -54.03 21.28 -27.58
CA ALA A 9 -53.33 20.48 -26.57
C ALA A 9 -51.82 20.85 -26.64
N THR A 10 -51.16 21.05 -25.51
CA THR A 10 -49.70 21.12 -25.42
C THR A 10 -49.19 19.84 -24.75
N GLU A 11 -48.52 18.99 -25.53
CA GLU A 11 -47.71 17.89 -24.99
C GLU A 11 -46.46 18.47 -24.31
N GLU A 12 -46.48 18.62 -22.99
CA GLU A 12 -45.26 18.73 -22.21
C GLU A 12 -44.72 17.33 -21.91
N ARG A 13 -43.59 17.03 -22.56
CA ARG A 13 -42.82 15.80 -22.40
C ARG A 13 -42.18 15.81 -21.00
N VAL A 14 -42.81 15.18 -20.03
CA VAL A 14 -42.26 14.99 -18.67
C VAL A 14 -41.00 14.12 -18.77
N ILE A 15 -39.83 14.73 -18.57
CA ILE A 15 -38.56 14.03 -18.37
C ILE A 15 -38.65 13.32 -17.02
N ARG A 16 -38.91 12.01 -17.07
CA ARG A 16 -38.81 11.12 -15.91
C ARG A 16 -37.34 10.99 -15.53
N MET A 17 -36.86 11.89 -14.66
CA MET A 17 -35.57 11.75 -13.97
C MET A 17 -35.63 10.46 -13.14
N SER A 18 -35.03 9.39 -13.65
CA SER A 18 -34.79 8.18 -12.88
C SER A 18 -33.76 8.52 -11.81
N SER A 19 -34.19 8.65 -10.56
CA SER A 19 -33.31 8.76 -9.40
C SER A 19 -32.39 7.54 -9.36
N ARG A 20 -31.19 7.68 -9.93
CA ARG A 20 -30.07 6.81 -9.59
C ARG A 20 -29.81 7.03 -8.12
N LYS A 21 -30.15 6.05 -7.29
CA LYS A 21 -29.64 5.96 -5.94
C LYS A 21 -28.12 5.97 -6.07
N HIS A 22 -27.49 7.08 -5.70
CA HIS A 22 -26.07 7.09 -5.37
C HIS A 22 -25.96 6.26 -4.09
N GLU A 23 -25.76 4.96 -4.27
CA GLU A 23 -25.29 4.07 -3.22
C GLU A 23 -23.84 4.50 -2.94
N ALA A 24 -23.68 5.36 -1.93
CA ALA A 24 -22.38 5.62 -1.35
C ALA A 24 -21.78 4.26 -0.94
N PRO A 25 -20.47 4.02 -1.10
CA PRO A 25 -19.86 2.86 -0.49
C PRO A 25 -20.06 3.01 1.02
N SER A 26 -20.91 2.17 1.60
CA SER A 26 -20.97 2.00 3.04
C SER A 26 -19.60 1.49 3.45
N ASP A 27 -18.72 2.39 3.91
CA ASP A 27 -17.66 2.03 4.83
C ASP A 27 -18.36 1.61 6.12
N ASP A 28 -18.95 0.41 6.07
CA ASP A 28 -19.59 -0.22 7.20
C ASP A 28 -18.60 -0.23 8.35
N VAL A 29 -19.14 0.07 9.53
CA VAL A 29 -18.55 -0.08 10.86
C VAL A 29 -18.24 -1.57 11.07
N VAL A 30 -17.26 -2.09 10.32
CA VAL A 30 -16.70 -3.40 10.51
C VAL A 30 -15.57 -3.20 11.50
N GLU A 31 -15.76 -3.76 12.69
CA GLU A 31 -14.71 -3.98 13.70
C GLU A 31 -13.36 -4.25 12.99
N PRO A 32 -12.28 -3.49 13.28
CA PRO A 32 -11.01 -3.62 12.57
C PRO A 32 -10.47 -5.06 12.52
N SER A 33 -10.81 -5.85 13.54
CA SER A 33 -10.58 -7.30 13.63
C SER A 33 -11.25 -8.06 12.49
N ALA A 34 -12.56 -7.90 12.28
CA ALA A 34 -13.33 -8.57 11.24
C ALA A 34 -12.89 -8.17 9.81
N LYS A 35 -12.47 -6.92 9.59
CA LYS A 35 -11.89 -6.50 8.29
C LYS A 35 -10.54 -7.17 8.04
N ARG A 36 -9.74 -7.37 9.08
CA ARG A 36 -8.45 -8.08 9.01
C ARG A 36 -8.64 -9.58 8.79
N GLU A 37 -9.57 -10.21 9.48
CA GLU A 37 -9.90 -11.64 9.32
C GLU A 37 -10.33 -11.97 7.88
N ARG A 38 -11.19 -11.14 7.28
CA ARG A 38 -11.59 -11.29 5.87
C ARG A 38 -10.41 -11.17 4.90
N LYS A 39 -9.46 -10.28 5.18
CA LYS A 39 -8.22 -10.15 4.37
C LYS A 39 -7.27 -11.34 4.56
N ASN A 40 -7.30 -11.98 5.72
CA ASN A 40 -6.44 -13.11 6.04
C ASN A 40 -7.01 -14.46 5.59
N ALA A 41 -8.31 -14.54 5.30
CA ALA A 41 -8.99 -15.78 4.90
C ALA A 41 -8.26 -16.61 3.81
N PRO A 42 -7.63 -16.02 2.77
CA PRO A 42 -6.90 -16.80 1.78
C PRO A 42 -5.66 -17.52 2.34
N TYR A 43 -4.97 -16.93 3.31
CA TYR A 43 -3.74 -17.48 3.92
C TYR A 43 -4.01 -18.59 4.94
N ILE A 44 -5.26 -18.69 5.44
CA ILE A 44 -5.70 -19.71 6.40
C ILE A 44 -6.28 -20.94 5.68
N HIS A 45 -6.43 -20.86 4.35
CA HIS A 45 -7.06 -21.91 3.58
C HIS A 45 -6.20 -23.19 3.56
N PRO A 46 -6.77 -24.40 3.75
CA PRO A 46 -5.99 -25.65 3.80
C PRO A 46 -5.15 -25.94 2.56
N TYR A 47 -5.52 -25.40 1.40
CA TYR A 47 -4.78 -25.57 0.15
C TYR A 47 -3.69 -24.50 -0.07
N PHE A 48 -3.52 -23.56 0.85
CA PHE A 48 -2.59 -22.45 0.68
C PHE A 48 -1.15 -22.94 0.52
N GLU A 49 -0.70 -23.87 1.36
CA GLU A 49 0.65 -24.46 1.28
C GLU A 49 0.85 -25.20 -0.05
N LEU A 50 -0.11 -26.03 -0.48
CA LEU A 50 -0.06 -26.74 -1.76
C LEU A 50 0.07 -25.81 -2.96
N GLN A 51 -0.65 -24.68 -2.95
CA GLN A 51 -0.54 -23.67 -4.02
C GLN A 51 0.83 -22.99 -4.01
N MET A 52 1.38 -22.67 -2.83
CA MET A 52 2.71 -22.07 -2.70
C MET A 52 3.79 -23.01 -3.25
N GLU A 53 3.68 -24.31 -2.95
CA GLU A 53 4.59 -25.35 -3.45
C GLU A 53 4.55 -25.45 -4.99
N GLU A 54 3.38 -25.36 -5.61
CA GLU A 54 3.23 -25.36 -7.08
C GLU A 54 4.03 -24.21 -7.74
N PHE A 55 4.18 -23.08 -7.04
CA PHE A 55 4.99 -21.94 -7.48
C PHE A 55 6.44 -21.97 -6.97
N GLY A 56 6.89 -23.06 -6.37
CA GLY A 56 8.26 -23.22 -5.87
C GLY A 56 8.56 -22.45 -4.58
N SER A 57 7.54 -22.07 -3.83
CA SER A 57 7.68 -21.47 -2.50
C SER A 57 7.31 -22.49 -1.43
N PHE A 58 8.25 -22.81 -0.56
CA PHE A 58 8.09 -23.84 0.47
C PHE A 58 8.03 -23.20 1.86
N MET A 59 7.20 -23.75 2.75
CA MET A 59 7.12 -23.33 4.16
C MET A 59 7.89 -24.25 5.11
N ASP A 60 8.54 -25.28 4.57
CA ASP A 60 9.38 -26.21 5.32
C ASP A 60 10.80 -25.68 5.54
N GLU A 61 11.49 -26.25 6.53
CA GLU A 61 12.92 -26.03 6.69
C GLU A 61 13.69 -26.54 5.47
N SER A 62 14.52 -25.66 4.89
CA SER A 62 15.47 -26.10 3.87
C SER A 62 16.42 -27.14 4.45
N ARG A 63 16.67 -28.22 3.71
CA ARG A 63 17.65 -29.26 4.08
C ARG A 63 19.05 -28.70 4.33
N GLU A 64 19.38 -27.60 3.66
CA GLU A 64 20.67 -26.91 3.78
C GLU A 64 20.70 -25.93 4.95
N GLY A 65 19.53 -25.66 5.55
CA GLY A 65 19.34 -24.69 6.62
C GLY A 65 19.79 -23.28 6.23
N ILE A 66 20.03 -22.45 7.23
CA ILE A 66 20.65 -21.13 7.02
C ILE A 66 22.16 -21.34 6.85
N THR A 67 22.67 -20.97 5.67
CA THR A 67 24.09 -21.12 5.33
C THR A 67 24.99 -20.27 6.24
N ALA A 68 26.23 -20.70 6.42
CA ALA A 68 27.22 -19.94 7.19
C ALA A 68 27.48 -18.55 6.57
N GLU A 69 27.40 -18.42 5.25
CA GLU A 69 27.50 -17.15 4.54
C GLU A 69 26.34 -16.21 4.88
N SER A 70 25.10 -16.70 4.82
CA SER A 70 23.92 -15.92 5.19
C SER A 70 23.99 -15.44 6.65
N LYS A 71 24.40 -16.32 7.57
CA LYS A 71 24.64 -15.95 8.99
C LYS A 71 25.67 -14.85 9.12
N ARG A 72 26.84 -14.99 8.46
CA ARG A 72 27.89 -13.97 8.46
C ARG A 72 27.43 -12.65 7.87
N LEU A 73 26.62 -12.67 6.81
CA LEU A 73 26.04 -11.47 6.22
C LEU A 73 25.10 -10.78 7.22
N CYS A 74 24.19 -11.52 7.85
CA CYS A 74 23.30 -10.98 8.87
C CYS A 74 24.08 -10.41 10.07
N ASP A 75 25.11 -11.12 10.54
CA ASP A 75 25.98 -10.65 11.62
C ASP A 75 26.73 -9.36 11.21
N THR A 76 27.19 -9.29 9.97
CA THR A 76 27.84 -8.10 9.43
C THR A 76 26.87 -6.94 9.38
N LEU A 77 25.68 -7.11 8.80
CA LEU A 77 24.66 -6.06 8.71
C LEU A 77 24.22 -5.56 10.09
N ARG A 78 24.09 -6.48 11.06
CA ARG A 78 23.70 -6.16 12.44
C ARG A 78 24.78 -5.40 13.21
N ASN A 79 26.04 -5.81 13.06
CA ASN A 79 27.15 -5.26 13.84
C ASN A 79 27.87 -4.09 13.13
N SER A 80 27.59 -3.87 11.85
CA SER A 80 28.13 -2.73 11.11
C SER A 80 27.62 -1.43 11.73
N PRO A 81 28.50 -0.44 11.99
CA PRO A 81 28.08 0.86 12.47
C PRO A 81 27.04 1.48 11.51
N GLN A 82 25.89 1.85 12.05
CA GLN A 82 24.87 2.61 11.32
C GLN A 82 24.85 4.01 11.90
N LEU A 83 25.31 4.99 11.12
CA LEU A 83 25.25 6.38 11.53
C LEU A 83 23.80 6.88 11.42
N PRO A 84 23.30 7.69 12.37
CA PRO A 84 22.03 8.37 12.20
C PRO A 84 22.05 9.21 10.91
N PRO A 85 20.91 9.32 10.20
CA PRO A 85 20.81 10.20 9.05
C PRO A 85 21.26 11.63 9.41
N GLU A 86 22.23 12.17 8.68
CA GLU A 86 22.76 13.51 8.90
C GLU A 86 21.75 14.57 8.47
N ASN A 87 21.78 15.73 9.13
CA ASN A 87 20.87 16.86 8.85
C ASN A 87 19.38 16.51 9.03
N THR A 88 19.07 15.58 9.93
CA THR A 88 17.69 15.17 10.22
C THR A 88 17.33 15.41 11.69
N LEU A 89 16.04 15.23 12.01
CA LEU A 89 15.56 15.26 13.39
C LEU A 89 16.14 14.13 14.27
N PHE A 90 16.87 13.18 13.67
CA PHE A 90 17.54 12.07 14.34
C PHE A 90 19.01 12.35 14.68
N SER A 91 19.57 13.47 14.20
CA SER A 91 20.99 13.78 14.43
C SER A 91 21.29 14.31 15.85
N ASP A 92 20.26 14.68 16.62
CA ASP A 92 20.36 15.16 18.01
C ASP A 92 19.32 14.45 18.89
N ASP A 93 19.76 13.88 20.02
CA ASP A 93 18.91 13.16 20.97
C ASP A 93 17.74 13.99 21.49
N LYS A 94 17.90 15.31 21.68
CA LYS A 94 16.80 16.18 22.14
C LYS A 94 15.74 16.34 21.06
N PHE A 95 16.14 16.54 19.80
CA PHE A 95 15.20 16.63 18.68
C PHE A 95 14.51 15.29 18.44
N LEU A 96 15.24 14.19 18.58
CA LEU A 96 14.69 12.84 18.52
C LEU A 96 13.61 12.62 19.58
N GLN A 97 13.93 12.85 20.86
CA GLN A 97 12.98 12.67 21.96
C GLN A 97 11.75 13.57 21.80
N LYS A 98 11.94 14.80 21.31
CA LYS A 98 10.82 15.71 21.02
C LYS A 98 9.95 15.20 19.87
N THR A 99 10.55 14.69 18.80
CA THR A 99 9.86 14.11 17.65
C THR A 99 9.03 12.90 18.07
N LEU A 100 9.62 11.96 18.83
CA LEU A 100 8.92 10.79 19.38
C LEU A 100 7.76 11.19 20.30
N SER A 101 7.96 12.20 21.15
CA SER A 101 6.90 12.72 22.01
C SER A 101 5.73 13.31 21.21
N ASN A 102 6.02 14.05 20.14
CA ASN A 102 5.00 14.65 19.27
C ASN A 102 4.26 13.59 18.44
N THR A 103 4.91 12.49 18.08
CA THR A 103 4.33 11.41 17.26
C THR A 103 3.65 10.32 18.09
N ARG A 104 3.74 10.35 19.42
CA ARG A 104 3.12 9.38 20.35
C ARG A 104 1.63 9.14 20.12
N ARG A 105 0.89 10.16 19.67
CA ARG A 105 -0.54 10.08 19.34
C ARG A 105 -0.83 10.47 17.89
N ALA A 106 0.20 10.48 17.05
CA ALA A 106 0.07 10.79 15.64
C ALA A 106 -0.64 9.65 14.90
N ASN A 107 -1.41 9.99 13.88
CA ASN A 107 -1.93 9.02 12.94
C ASN A 107 -0.81 8.50 12.01
N LYS A 108 -1.12 7.43 11.29
CA LYS A 108 -0.20 6.77 10.34
C LYS A 108 0.45 7.75 9.36
N SER A 109 -0.34 8.62 8.74
CA SER A 109 0.14 9.59 7.75
C SER A 109 1.17 10.55 8.34
N ARG A 110 0.95 11.00 9.58
CA ARG A 110 1.88 11.86 10.29
C ARG A 110 3.14 11.12 10.71
N VAL A 111 3.04 9.86 11.13
CA VAL A 111 4.22 9.01 11.42
C VAL A 111 5.07 8.82 10.16
N VAL A 112 4.47 8.47 9.02
CA VAL A 112 5.19 8.28 7.75
C VAL A 112 5.89 9.57 7.32
N ARG A 113 5.21 10.71 7.40
CA ARG A 113 5.78 12.01 7.01
C ARG A 113 6.88 12.49 7.97
N ASP A 114 6.62 12.46 9.28
CA ASP A 114 7.49 13.10 10.27
C ASP A 114 8.65 12.19 10.72
N ILE A 115 8.55 10.86 10.49
CA ILE A 115 9.57 9.88 10.90
C ILE A 115 10.16 9.15 9.70
N ALA A 116 9.33 8.51 8.86
CA ALA A 116 9.84 7.57 7.86
C ALA A 116 10.69 8.26 6.79
N GLN A 117 10.23 9.40 6.26
CA GLN A 117 10.96 10.17 5.24
C GLN A 117 12.36 10.64 5.68
N PRO A 118 12.55 11.17 6.91
CA PRO A 118 13.91 11.49 7.35
C PRO A 118 14.81 10.28 7.65
N ILE A 119 14.27 9.06 7.81
CA ILE A 119 15.08 7.82 7.92
C ILE A 119 15.39 7.24 6.53
N VAL A 120 14.37 7.21 5.67
CA VAL A 120 14.41 6.70 4.30
C VAL A 120 14.10 7.87 3.37
N PRO A 121 15.10 8.70 3.04
CA PRO A 121 14.90 9.85 2.17
C PRO A 121 14.41 9.41 0.79
N SER A 122 13.61 10.26 0.15
CA SER A 122 13.11 9.98 -1.20
C SER A 122 14.27 9.88 -2.19
N ALA A 123 14.42 8.71 -2.81
CA ALA A 123 15.37 8.45 -3.87
C ALA A 123 15.11 9.35 -5.09
N GLU A 124 13.84 9.67 -5.39
CA GLU A 124 13.50 10.56 -6.50
C GLU A 124 13.86 12.02 -6.22
N ILE A 125 13.66 12.50 -4.98
CA ILE A 125 14.13 13.82 -4.56
C ILE A 125 15.66 13.86 -4.59
N LEU A 126 16.32 12.83 -4.06
CA LEU A 126 17.79 12.75 -4.07
C LEU A 126 18.33 12.73 -5.51
N ALA A 127 17.69 12.02 -6.43
CA ALA A 127 18.03 12.03 -7.85
C ALA A 127 17.91 13.45 -8.43
N CYS A 128 16.81 14.17 -8.14
CA CYS A 128 16.65 15.58 -8.54
C CYS A 128 17.74 16.50 -7.96
N LEU A 129 18.27 16.18 -6.78
CA LEU A 129 19.33 16.93 -6.11
C LEU A 129 20.75 16.54 -6.57
N GLY A 130 20.88 15.67 -7.57
CA GLY A 130 22.16 15.31 -8.21
C GLY A 130 22.69 13.92 -7.88
N ALA A 131 21.95 13.09 -7.14
CA ALA A 131 22.28 11.68 -6.96
C ALA A 131 21.87 10.86 -8.20
N ASP A 132 22.53 11.09 -9.33
CA ASP A 132 22.12 10.58 -10.64
C ASP A 132 21.96 9.06 -10.72
N HIS A 133 22.73 8.32 -9.90
CA HIS A 133 22.64 6.86 -9.79
C HIS A 133 21.28 6.37 -9.28
N LEU A 134 20.49 7.22 -8.63
CA LEU A 134 19.14 6.91 -8.15
C LEU A 134 18.06 7.12 -9.23
N ASN A 135 18.40 7.69 -10.40
CA ASN A 135 17.43 7.89 -11.49
C ASN A 135 16.83 6.56 -12.01
N ILE A 136 17.48 5.43 -11.76
CA ILE A 136 16.97 4.10 -12.08
C ILE A 136 15.84 3.65 -11.15
N LEU A 137 15.62 4.34 -10.04
CA LEU A 137 14.60 4.04 -9.05
C LEU A 137 13.31 4.84 -9.28
N LEU A 138 12.20 4.29 -8.80
CA LEU A 138 10.86 4.86 -8.82
C LEU A 138 10.23 4.64 -7.44
N GLU A 139 9.54 5.66 -6.94
CA GLU A 139 8.76 5.58 -5.71
C GLU A 139 7.27 5.54 -6.03
N THR A 140 6.51 4.83 -5.21
CA THR A 140 5.04 4.83 -5.28
C THR A 140 4.48 4.95 -3.88
N THR A 141 3.41 5.71 -3.69
CA THR A 141 2.80 5.94 -2.37
C THR A 141 1.34 5.52 -2.34
N ASN A 142 1.00 4.58 -1.46
CA ASN A 142 -0.34 4.01 -1.35
C ASN A 142 -0.89 3.49 -2.70
N GLU A 143 -0.01 3.04 -3.60
CA GLU A 143 -0.38 2.48 -4.90
C GLU A 143 -0.50 0.96 -4.83
N CYS A 144 -1.57 0.45 -5.42
CA CYS A 144 -1.77 -0.98 -5.56
C CYS A 144 -0.76 -1.53 -6.58
N TRP A 145 -0.07 -2.61 -6.23
CA TRP A 145 0.84 -3.30 -7.15
C TRP A 145 0.05 -4.08 -8.19
N ILE A 146 -0.47 -3.39 -9.20
CA ILE A 146 -1.37 -3.96 -10.20
C ILE A 146 -0.72 -5.05 -11.08
N ASN A 147 0.60 -5.06 -11.16
CA ASN A 147 1.35 -6.06 -11.90
C ASN A 147 1.86 -7.20 -10.99
N SER A 148 1.49 -7.21 -9.70
CA SER A 148 1.81 -8.33 -8.82
C SER A 148 0.97 -9.55 -9.19
N HIS A 149 1.66 -10.69 -9.32
CA HIS A 149 1.00 -11.99 -9.42
C HIS A 149 0.63 -12.45 -8.02
N THR A 150 -0.66 -12.71 -7.80
CA THR A 150 -1.17 -13.21 -6.52
C THR A 150 -1.16 -14.73 -6.55
N PHE A 151 -0.44 -15.36 -5.62
CA PHE A 151 -0.37 -16.82 -5.53
C PHE A 151 -1.67 -17.45 -5.03
N ILE A 152 -2.49 -16.68 -4.31
CA ILE A 152 -3.73 -17.15 -3.72
C ILE A 152 -4.91 -16.51 -4.42
N TYR A 153 -5.77 -17.34 -4.99
CA TYR A 153 -7.07 -16.94 -5.51
C TYR A 153 -8.14 -17.35 -4.49
N PRO A 154 -8.79 -16.40 -3.80
CA PRO A 154 -9.94 -16.73 -2.96
C PRO A 154 -10.98 -17.47 -3.81
N SER A 155 -11.60 -18.52 -3.25
CA SER A 155 -12.67 -19.26 -3.94
C SER A 155 -13.76 -18.29 -4.40
N GLY A 156 -13.91 -18.14 -5.72
CA GLY A 156 -14.85 -17.22 -6.37
C GLY A 156 -14.32 -15.85 -6.80
N SER A 157 -13.05 -15.50 -6.52
CA SER A 157 -12.43 -14.23 -6.99
C SER A 157 -11.44 -14.46 -8.13
N ARG A 158 -11.60 -13.70 -9.23
CA ARG A 158 -10.67 -13.70 -10.39
C ARG A 158 -9.33 -13.01 -10.10
N SER A 159 -9.17 -12.39 -8.94
CA SER A 159 -7.94 -11.69 -8.57
C SER A 159 -7.71 -11.81 -7.07
N GLY A 160 -6.52 -12.29 -6.68
CA GLY A 160 -6.11 -12.29 -5.27
C GLY A 160 -5.92 -10.87 -4.72
N LEU A 161 -5.66 -10.78 -3.42
CA LEU A 161 -5.32 -9.52 -2.78
C LEU A 161 -3.95 -9.06 -3.27
N ARG A 162 -3.90 -7.90 -3.92
CA ARG A 162 -2.65 -7.27 -4.34
C ARG A 162 -2.09 -6.42 -3.22
N PRO A 163 -0.78 -6.42 -2.98
CA PRO A 163 -0.16 -5.50 -2.05
C PRO A 163 -0.47 -4.04 -2.43
N GLN A 164 -0.77 -3.23 -1.42
CA GLN A 164 -0.89 -1.78 -1.52
C GLN A 164 -0.16 -1.17 -0.32
N PRO A 165 1.18 -1.14 -0.37
CA PRO A 165 1.99 -0.54 0.69
C PRO A 165 1.83 0.99 0.69
N ASP A 166 2.03 1.61 1.85
CA ASP A 166 1.98 3.08 1.96
C ASP A 166 3.12 3.77 1.21
N PHE A 167 4.25 3.10 1.09
CA PHE A 167 5.42 3.54 0.35
C PHE A 167 6.12 2.31 -0.24
N SER A 168 6.53 2.39 -1.50
CA SER A 168 7.40 1.41 -2.16
C SER A 168 8.53 2.13 -2.87
N LEU A 169 9.67 1.46 -2.93
CA LEU A 169 10.80 1.81 -3.77
C LEU A 169 11.08 0.62 -4.69
N GLY A 170 11.22 0.89 -5.99
CA GLY A 170 11.51 -0.15 -6.98
C GLY A 170 12.36 0.37 -8.12
N PHE A 171 12.89 -0.53 -8.93
CA PHE A 171 13.59 -0.17 -10.16
C PHE A 171 12.59 0.16 -11.27
N LYS A 172 12.87 1.21 -12.04
CA LYS A 172 12.18 1.49 -13.30
C LYS A 172 12.39 0.32 -14.26
N ARG A 173 11.41 0.07 -15.12
CA ARG A 173 11.52 -0.97 -16.16
C ARG A 173 12.75 -0.77 -17.05
N SER A 174 13.10 0.48 -17.33
CA SER A 174 14.28 0.87 -18.12
C SER A 174 15.62 0.60 -17.42
N ALA A 175 15.63 0.21 -16.14
CA ALA A 175 16.85 -0.17 -15.44
C ALA A 175 17.36 -1.57 -15.87
N PHE A 176 16.52 -2.36 -16.55
CA PHE A 176 16.81 -3.73 -16.97
C PHE A 176 16.91 -3.89 -18.50
N SER A 177 16.92 -2.78 -19.23
CA SER A 177 17.06 -2.75 -20.70
C SER A 177 18.48 -2.43 -21.11
#